data_AF-A0A1F6UZG8-F1
#
_entry.id   AF-A0A1F6UZG8-F1
#
_cell.length_a   1.000
_cell.length_b   1.000
_cell.length_c   1.000
_cell.angle_alpha   90.00
_cell.angle_beta   90.00
_cell.angle_gamma   90.00
#
_symmetry.space_group_name_H-M   'P 1'
#
loop_
_entity.id
_entity.type
_entity.pdbx_description
1 polymer ?
#
loop_
_entity_poly.entity_id
_entity_poly.type
_entity_poly.pdbx_seq_one_letter_code
_entity_poly.pdbx_strand_id
1 'polypeptide(L)'
;MRLLFVLILAAAIPLTAAQKKPPLYGWMVVLDPGHGGTDPGSSGNFAGKRVVEDEYVYDVALRAQRIIKSMGGLALLTIQDRRTGERSPRAQEVFPDYRGETYTGRTSVVRAGTWGLNQRLAYGNMLNRKYPKHNRAWISIHFDVVGRNRQIEGVRVIKSRTSTKLAEALRRSFGAYNWLREFAPVVENGDDAYGIRSLHILNGGNRFREKVLIELGNFNNTTDVWRVRNPVTREAYARAIATSLVGW
;
A
#
# COMPACT_ATOMS: atom_id res chain seq x y z
N MET A 1 53.12 -9.97 56.34
CA MET A 1 52.56 -9.87 54.97
C MET A 1 52.17 -11.26 54.47
N ARG A 2 50.89 -11.62 54.46
CA ARG A 2 50.37 -12.78 53.71
C ARG A 2 49.09 -12.34 53.01
N LEU A 3 49.10 -12.50 51.70
CA LEU A 3 48.14 -11.97 50.73
C LEU A 3 46.73 -12.54 50.94
N LEU A 4 45.75 -11.64 50.93
CA LEU A 4 44.34 -11.95 50.78
C LEU A 4 44.08 -12.35 49.31
N PHE A 5 43.76 -13.61 49.04
CA PHE A 5 43.25 -14.03 47.74
C PHE A 5 41.77 -13.64 47.64
N VAL A 6 41.46 -12.57 46.92
CA VAL A 6 40.08 -12.23 46.53
C VAL A 6 39.71 -13.10 45.33
N LEU A 7 38.88 -14.12 45.57
CA LEU A 7 38.20 -14.85 44.50
C LEU A 7 37.18 -13.91 43.85
N ILE A 8 37.51 -13.35 42.69
CA ILE A 8 36.53 -12.68 41.84
C ILE A 8 35.76 -13.78 41.11
N LEU A 9 34.56 -14.11 41.59
CA LEU A 9 33.58 -14.87 40.79
C LEU A 9 33.19 -14.00 39.59
N ALA A 10 33.80 -14.24 38.43
CA ALA A 10 33.31 -13.71 37.17
C ALA A 10 31.98 -14.39 36.85
N ALA A 11 30.86 -13.73 37.15
CA ALA A 11 29.56 -14.14 36.66
C ALA A 11 29.61 -14.10 35.13
N ALA A 12 29.63 -15.27 34.50
CA ALA A 12 29.48 -15.39 33.05
C ALA A 12 28.10 -14.86 32.67
N ILE A 13 28.06 -13.62 32.19
CA ILE A 13 26.86 -13.06 31.56
C ILE A 13 26.59 -13.94 30.34
N PRO A 14 25.46 -14.66 30.25
CA PRO A 14 25.18 -15.47 29.08
C PRO A 14 25.17 -14.55 27.87
N LEU A 15 25.96 -14.88 26.84
CA LEU A 15 25.89 -14.22 25.55
C LEU A 15 24.43 -14.28 25.10
N THR A 16 23.76 -13.13 25.12
CA THR A 16 22.37 -12.98 24.75
C THR A 16 22.15 -13.56 23.35
N ALA A 17 21.18 -14.45 23.21
CA ALA A 17 20.71 -14.92 21.90
C ALA A 17 20.49 -13.69 21.00
N ALA A 18 21.10 -13.68 19.82
CA ALA A 18 20.99 -12.57 18.88
C ALA A 18 19.50 -12.24 18.66
N GLN A 19 19.10 -11.02 19.01
CA GLN A 19 17.71 -10.59 18.91
C GLN A 19 17.24 -10.78 17.46
N LYS A 20 16.23 -11.65 17.26
CA LYS A 20 15.71 -11.96 15.93
C LYS A 20 15.22 -10.66 15.28
N LYS A 21 15.78 -10.31 14.14
CA LYS A 21 15.38 -9.12 13.39
C LYS A 21 13.88 -9.18 13.07
N PRO A 22 13.15 -8.05 13.16
CA PRO A 22 11.75 -7.99 12.74
C PRO A 22 11.56 -8.46 11.29
N PRO A 23 10.38 -9.00 10.92
CA PRO A 23 10.14 -9.60 9.60
C PRO A 23 10.43 -8.68 8.41
N LEU A 24 10.22 -7.37 8.56
CA LEU A 24 10.45 -6.36 7.52
C LEU A 24 11.66 -5.48 7.79
N TYR A 25 12.59 -5.91 8.66
CA TYR A 25 13.84 -5.19 8.87
C TYR A 25 14.60 -5.01 7.54
N GLY A 26 14.98 -3.76 7.22
CA GLY A 26 15.67 -3.43 5.98
C GLY A 26 14.75 -3.21 4.77
N TRP A 27 13.43 -3.19 4.95
CA TRP A 27 12.49 -2.75 3.91
C TRP A 27 12.23 -1.25 3.93
N MET A 28 12.08 -0.67 2.74
CA MET A 28 11.50 0.64 2.51
C MET A 28 10.42 0.54 1.43
N VAL A 29 9.20 0.91 1.80
CA VAL A 29 8.00 0.79 0.97
C VAL A 29 7.43 2.17 0.75
N VAL A 30 7.24 2.54 -0.51
CA VAL A 30 6.41 3.68 -0.88
C VAL A 30 4.99 3.18 -1.06
N LEU A 31 4.09 3.69 -0.24
CA LEU A 31 2.65 3.50 -0.37
C LEU A 31 2.10 4.74 -1.07
N ASP A 32 1.44 4.53 -2.20
CA ASP A 32 0.88 5.60 -3.02
C ASP A 32 -0.64 5.45 -3.09
N PRO A 33 -1.38 6.02 -2.13
CA PRO A 33 -2.84 6.09 -2.24
C PRO A 33 -3.19 6.89 -3.49
N GLY A 34 -3.93 6.27 -4.41
CA GLY A 34 -4.42 6.90 -5.62
C GLY A 34 -5.24 8.15 -5.30
N HIS A 35 -5.30 9.09 -6.24
CA HIS A 35 -6.21 10.24 -6.12
C HIS A 35 -5.96 11.09 -4.86
N GLY A 36 -6.96 11.83 -4.39
CA GLY A 36 -6.89 12.76 -3.25
C GLY A 36 -7.00 14.23 -3.66
N GLY A 37 -7.32 15.06 -2.69
CA GLY A 37 -7.42 16.49 -2.85
C GLY A 37 -8.58 16.85 -3.78
N THR A 38 -8.27 17.53 -4.88
CA THR A 38 -9.29 17.90 -5.87
C THR A 38 -9.69 16.76 -6.81
N ASP A 39 -9.00 15.62 -6.75
CA ASP A 39 -9.23 14.44 -7.57
C ASP A 39 -9.77 13.32 -6.67
N PRO A 40 -11.09 13.09 -6.59
CA PRO A 40 -11.65 12.05 -5.74
C PRO A 40 -11.51 10.63 -6.33
N GLY A 41 -10.97 10.51 -7.54
CA GLY A 41 -10.97 9.27 -8.30
C GLY A 41 -12.36 8.83 -8.73
N SER A 42 -12.51 7.53 -8.92
CA SER A 42 -13.80 6.91 -9.21
C SER A 42 -14.74 7.02 -8.00
N SER A 43 -16.03 6.76 -8.23
CA SER A 43 -17.00 6.72 -7.14
C SER A 43 -18.15 5.78 -7.41
N GLY A 44 -18.66 5.17 -6.35
CA GLY A 44 -19.87 4.36 -6.35
C GLY A 44 -21.00 5.00 -5.54
N ASN A 45 -22.14 4.30 -5.49
CA ASN A 45 -23.28 4.70 -4.66
C ASN A 45 -23.55 3.63 -3.59
N PHE A 46 -23.83 4.07 -2.37
CA PHE A 46 -24.43 3.22 -1.36
C PHE A 46 -25.51 3.96 -0.59
N ALA A 47 -26.73 3.42 -0.60
CA ALA A 47 -27.89 3.99 0.10
C ALA A 47 -28.07 5.49 -0.19
N GLY A 48 -27.91 5.90 -1.46
CA GLY A 48 -28.02 7.30 -1.89
C GLY A 48 -26.80 8.17 -1.58
N LYS A 49 -25.77 7.66 -0.91
CA LYS A 49 -24.53 8.37 -0.59
C LYS A 49 -23.42 8.03 -1.58
N ARG A 50 -22.62 9.03 -1.93
CA ARG A 50 -21.46 8.88 -2.82
C ARG A 50 -20.28 8.31 -2.06
N VAL A 51 -19.72 7.21 -2.55
CA VAL A 51 -18.52 6.54 -2.01
C VAL A 51 -17.37 6.90 -2.93
N VAL A 52 -16.46 7.77 -2.50
CA VAL A 52 -15.31 8.24 -3.30
C VAL A 52 -14.06 7.38 -3.05
N GLU A 53 -13.27 7.14 -4.08
CA GLU A 53 -12.13 6.21 -4.06
C GLU A 53 -11.04 6.61 -3.06
N ASP A 54 -10.57 7.86 -3.18
CA ASP A 54 -9.42 8.41 -2.48
C ASP A 54 -9.48 8.22 -0.96
N GLU A 55 -10.64 8.51 -0.37
CA GLU A 55 -10.91 8.37 1.06
C GLU A 55 -10.63 6.96 1.59
N TYR A 56 -11.06 5.92 0.88
CA TYR A 56 -10.91 4.55 1.36
C TYR A 56 -9.54 3.98 1.04
N VAL A 57 -8.96 4.30 -0.11
CA VAL A 57 -7.60 3.84 -0.45
C VAL A 57 -6.55 4.53 0.43
N TYR A 58 -6.80 5.77 0.85
CA TYR A 58 -5.98 6.46 1.86
C TYR A 58 -6.03 5.75 3.21
N ASP A 59 -7.22 5.37 3.69
CA ASP A 59 -7.37 4.59 4.93
C ASP A 59 -6.66 3.22 4.86
N VAL A 60 -6.80 2.49 3.75
CA VAL A 60 -6.08 1.21 3.55
C VAL A 60 -4.57 1.45 3.57
N ALA A 61 -4.08 2.52 2.94
CA ALA A 61 -2.66 2.86 2.94
C ALA A 61 -2.14 3.22 4.35
N LEU A 62 -2.92 3.93 5.17
CA LEU A 62 -2.59 4.21 6.57
C LEU A 62 -2.48 2.92 7.39
N ARG A 63 -3.47 2.02 7.26
CA ARG A 63 -3.44 0.70 7.92
C ARG A 63 -2.23 -0.11 7.49
N ALA A 64 -1.93 -0.14 6.19
CA ALA A 64 -0.77 -0.86 5.67
C ALA A 64 0.53 -0.23 6.21
N GLN A 65 0.60 1.10 6.28
CA GLN A 65 1.73 1.80 6.87
C GLN A 65 1.95 1.40 8.33
N ARG A 66 0.89 1.38 9.15
CA ARG A 66 0.95 0.96 10.56
C ARG A 66 1.46 -0.47 10.70
N ILE A 67 0.94 -1.40 9.90
CA ILE A 67 1.33 -2.82 9.97
C ILE A 67 2.78 -3.02 9.50
N ILE A 68 3.20 -2.38 8.40
CA ILE A 68 4.60 -2.49 7.93
C ILE A 68 5.57 -1.94 8.98
N LYS A 69 5.24 -0.80 9.59
CA LYS A 69 6.04 -0.21 10.67
C LYS A 69 6.13 -1.13 11.89
N SER A 70 5.03 -1.76 12.31
CA SER A 70 5.05 -2.70 13.45
C SER A 70 5.86 -3.96 13.17
N MET A 71 6.04 -4.32 11.90
CA MET A 71 6.91 -5.42 11.44
C MET A 71 8.37 -4.99 11.21
N GLY A 72 8.72 -3.74 11.53
CA GLY A 72 10.08 -3.20 11.47
C GLY A 72 10.52 -2.63 10.11
N GLY A 73 9.58 -2.46 9.17
CA GLY A 73 9.85 -1.83 7.88
C GLY A 73 9.61 -0.31 7.88
N LEU A 74 10.19 0.39 6.91
CA LEU A 74 9.86 1.79 6.62
C LEU A 74 8.70 1.83 5.62
N ALA A 75 7.60 2.50 5.96
CA ALA A 75 6.48 2.73 5.04
C ALA A 75 6.17 4.23 4.95
N LEU A 76 6.25 4.78 3.74
CA LEU A 76 6.17 6.21 3.46
C LEU A 76 5.08 6.50 2.43
N LEU A 77 4.19 7.45 2.74
CA LEU A 77 3.06 7.81 1.89
C LEU A 77 3.44 8.93 0.91
N THR A 78 2.95 8.87 -0.33
CA THR A 78 3.16 9.93 -1.34
C THR A 78 2.30 11.18 -1.12
N ILE A 79 1.18 11.02 -0.40
CA ILE A 79 0.28 12.10 0.00
C ILE A 79 0.02 12.03 1.51
N GLN A 80 -0.43 13.14 2.08
CA GLN A 80 -0.76 13.26 3.48
C GLN A 80 -2.08 14.02 3.66
N ASP A 81 -2.90 13.54 4.59
CA ASP A 81 -3.99 14.29 5.18
C ASP A 81 -3.59 14.64 6.63
N ARG A 82 -3.76 15.90 7.01
CA ARG A 82 -3.51 16.40 8.36
C ARG A 82 -4.74 16.42 9.25
N ARG A 83 -5.94 16.26 8.67
CA ARG A 83 -7.21 16.31 9.39
C ARG A 83 -7.72 14.93 9.72
N THR A 84 -7.47 13.94 8.87
CA THR A 84 -8.04 12.62 9.06
C THR A 84 -6.96 11.53 9.16
N GLY A 85 -7.26 10.50 9.95
CA GLY A 85 -6.41 9.33 10.15
C GLY A 85 -7.16 8.05 9.80
N GLU A 86 -6.73 6.90 10.31
CA GLU A 86 -7.47 5.65 10.15
C GLU A 86 -8.89 5.80 10.72
N ARG A 87 -9.90 5.40 9.94
CA ARG A 87 -11.32 5.49 10.31
C ARG A 87 -11.92 4.09 10.37
N SER A 88 -12.62 3.81 11.46
CA SER A 88 -13.33 2.53 11.65
C SER A 88 -14.82 2.71 11.95
N PRO A 89 -15.57 3.53 11.18
CA PRO A 89 -17.02 3.59 11.33
C PRO A 89 -17.66 2.27 10.88
N ARG A 90 -18.95 2.11 11.18
CA ARG A 90 -19.69 0.93 10.72
C ARG A 90 -19.76 0.93 9.19
N ALA A 91 -19.87 -0.25 8.58
CA ALA A 91 -19.91 -0.38 7.13
C ALA A 91 -21.11 0.31 6.46
N GLN A 92 -22.15 0.65 7.23
CA GLN A 92 -23.31 1.43 6.78
C GLN A 92 -22.99 2.92 6.60
N GLU A 93 -21.93 3.41 7.24
CA GLU A 93 -21.49 4.80 7.15
C GLU A 93 -20.58 4.98 5.92
N VAL A 94 -20.57 6.20 5.39
CA VAL A 94 -19.75 6.57 4.23
C VAL A 94 -18.83 7.68 4.67
N PHE A 95 -17.54 7.54 4.34
CA PHE A 95 -16.55 8.57 4.64
C PHE A 95 -16.95 9.89 3.96
N PRO A 96 -16.81 11.05 4.64
CA PRO A 96 -16.92 12.34 3.96
C PRO A 96 -15.87 12.45 2.85
N ASP A 97 -16.24 13.07 1.73
CA ASP A 97 -15.34 13.48 0.63
C ASP A 97 -14.52 14.69 1.10
N TYR A 98 -13.37 14.43 1.72
CA TYR A 98 -12.41 15.46 2.09
C TYR A 98 -11.49 15.73 0.89
N ARG A 99 -11.19 17.00 0.65
CA ARG A 99 -10.49 17.46 -0.56
C ARG A 99 -9.22 18.23 -0.25
N GLY A 100 -8.63 17.94 0.91
CA GLY A 100 -7.52 18.71 1.47
C GLY A 100 -6.21 17.94 1.57
N GLU A 101 -6.12 16.75 0.98
CA GLU A 101 -4.88 15.97 0.87
C GLU A 101 -3.84 16.79 0.13
N THR A 102 -2.61 16.77 0.64
CA THR A 102 -1.46 17.42 0.04
C THR A 102 -0.41 16.40 -0.33
N TYR A 103 0.40 16.68 -1.34
CA TYR A 103 1.57 15.84 -1.60
C TYR A 103 2.51 15.87 -0.39
N THR A 104 3.06 14.72 -0.01
CA THR A 104 3.94 14.62 1.16
C THR A 104 5.14 15.55 1.01
N GLY A 105 5.40 16.33 2.06
CA GLY A 105 6.47 17.35 2.06
C GLY A 105 6.16 18.61 1.24
N ARG A 106 4.91 18.82 0.82
CA ARG A 106 4.45 20.03 0.10
C ARG A 106 3.18 20.59 0.74
N THR A 107 2.87 21.84 0.41
CA THR A 107 1.61 22.51 0.79
C THR A 107 0.55 22.45 -0.31
N SER A 108 0.94 22.11 -1.54
CA SER A 108 0.02 22.01 -2.69
C SER A 108 -0.92 20.82 -2.55
N VAL A 109 -2.21 21.08 -2.76
CA VAL A 109 -3.28 20.08 -2.79
C VAL A 109 -3.08 19.09 -3.95
N VAL A 110 -3.46 17.84 -3.71
CA VAL A 110 -3.41 16.77 -4.72
C VAL A 110 -4.40 17.05 -5.85
N ARG A 111 -3.99 16.71 -7.08
CA ARG A 111 -4.79 16.92 -8.30
C ARG A 111 -4.48 15.87 -9.35
N ALA A 112 -5.44 15.64 -10.23
CA ALA A 112 -5.33 14.71 -11.35
C ALA A 112 -4.26 15.12 -12.38
N GLY A 113 -3.92 14.17 -13.25
CA GLY A 113 -3.09 14.39 -14.43
C GLY A 113 -1.58 14.23 -14.20
N THR A 114 -0.83 14.28 -15.29
CA THR A 114 0.61 13.95 -15.34
C THR A 114 1.45 14.77 -14.38
N TRP A 115 1.12 16.06 -14.19
CA TRP A 115 1.84 16.90 -13.23
C TRP A 115 1.73 16.35 -11.80
N GLY A 116 0.54 15.92 -11.38
CA GLY A 116 0.30 15.38 -10.04
C GLY A 116 0.98 14.03 -9.85
N LEU A 117 0.89 13.16 -10.87
CA LEU A 117 1.63 11.89 -10.90
C LEU A 117 3.14 12.12 -10.79
N ASN A 118 3.68 13.14 -11.46
CA ASN A 118 5.10 13.49 -11.37
C ASN A 118 5.51 13.99 -9.97
N GLN A 119 4.62 14.60 -9.18
CA GLN A 119 4.92 14.95 -7.78
C GLN A 119 5.11 13.69 -6.92
N ARG A 120 4.23 12.69 -7.09
CA ARG A 120 4.33 11.39 -6.42
C ARG A 120 5.64 10.71 -6.79
N LEU A 121 5.93 10.62 -8.09
CA LEU A 121 7.15 10.01 -8.60
C LEU A 121 8.42 10.73 -8.10
N ALA A 122 8.42 12.06 -8.04
CA ALA A 122 9.55 12.83 -7.53
C ALA A 122 9.84 12.48 -6.07
N TYR A 123 8.80 12.41 -5.22
CA TYR A 123 8.93 12.03 -3.81
C TYR A 123 9.47 10.61 -3.65
N GLY A 124 8.84 9.60 -4.28
CA GLY A 124 9.33 8.23 -4.13
C GLY A 124 10.69 7.99 -4.80
N ASN A 125 11.02 8.64 -5.93
CA ASN A 125 12.36 8.55 -6.52
C ASN A 125 13.45 9.21 -5.65
N MET A 126 13.10 10.24 -4.88
CA MET A 126 13.98 10.76 -3.82
C MET A 126 14.20 9.70 -2.74
N LEU A 127 13.14 9.06 -2.25
CA LEU A 127 13.25 7.98 -1.25
C LEU A 127 14.07 6.79 -1.77
N ASN A 128 13.85 6.39 -3.02
CA ASN A 128 14.59 5.33 -3.68
C ASN A 128 16.11 5.59 -3.65
N ARG A 129 16.54 6.83 -3.87
CA ARG A 129 17.95 7.25 -3.78
C ARG A 129 18.45 7.32 -2.34
N LYS A 130 17.60 7.74 -1.39
CA LYS A 130 17.94 7.88 0.03
C LYS A 130 18.18 6.55 0.73
N TYR A 131 17.51 5.47 0.30
CA TYR A 131 17.57 4.15 0.95
C TYR A 131 18.14 3.05 0.04
N PRO A 132 19.36 3.20 -0.52
CA PRO A 132 19.86 2.30 -1.57
C PRO A 132 20.14 0.87 -1.07
N LYS A 133 20.40 0.71 0.24
CA LYS A 133 20.68 -0.58 0.89
C LYS A 133 19.42 -1.35 1.33
N HIS A 134 18.23 -0.76 1.15
CA HIS A 134 16.97 -1.40 1.55
C HIS A 134 16.38 -2.21 0.40
N ASN A 135 15.60 -3.24 0.75
CA ASN A 135 14.60 -3.79 -0.15
C ASN A 135 13.55 -2.71 -0.41
N ARG A 136 13.19 -2.49 -1.68
CA ARG A 136 12.41 -1.32 -2.10
C ARG A 136 11.23 -1.72 -2.96
N ALA A 137 10.03 -1.36 -2.52
CA ALA A 137 8.80 -1.56 -3.27
C ALA A 137 8.02 -0.24 -3.41
N TRP A 138 7.39 -0.07 -4.58
CA TRP A 138 6.34 0.93 -4.78
C TRP A 138 5.00 0.20 -4.91
N ILE A 139 4.02 0.58 -4.10
CA ILE A 139 2.67 0.01 -4.14
C ILE A 139 1.69 1.17 -4.27
N SER A 140 1.13 1.34 -5.46
CA SER A 140 0.01 2.26 -5.68
C SER A 140 -1.30 1.53 -5.34
N ILE A 141 -2.18 2.17 -4.57
CA ILE A 141 -3.40 1.57 -4.04
C ILE A 141 -4.59 2.36 -4.57
N HIS A 142 -5.45 1.68 -5.31
CA HIS A 142 -6.61 2.21 -5.99
C HIS A 142 -7.83 1.33 -5.71
N PHE A 143 -9.00 1.84 -6.08
CA PHE A 143 -10.26 1.11 -6.06
C PHE A 143 -11.09 1.54 -7.26
N ASP A 144 -10.90 0.88 -8.39
CA ASP A 144 -11.90 0.66 -9.45
C ASP A 144 -11.26 -0.23 -10.51
N VAL A 145 -12.03 -0.97 -11.31
CA VAL A 145 -11.38 -1.82 -12.31
C VAL A 145 -10.97 -0.98 -13.53
N VAL A 146 -9.67 -0.88 -13.77
CA VAL A 146 -9.14 -0.50 -15.09
C VAL A 146 -9.21 -1.69 -16.06
N GLY A 147 -9.61 -1.43 -17.30
CA GLY A 147 -9.69 -2.46 -18.35
C GLY A 147 -11.03 -2.49 -19.08
N ARG A 148 -11.19 -3.47 -19.98
CA ARG A 148 -12.44 -3.67 -20.75
C ARG A 148 -13.53 -4.36 -19.94
N ASN A 149 -13.16 -5.28 -19.04
CA ASN A 149 -14.14 -6.02 -18.23
C ASN A 149 -14.50 -5.23 -16.97
N ARG A 150 -15.65 -4.57 -16.99
CA ARG A 150 -16.18 -3.82 -15.83
C ARG A 150 -16.95 -4.66 -14.82
N GLN A 151 -16.99 -5.98 -14.98
CA GLN A 151 -17.68 -6.92 -14.09
C GLN A 151 -16.72 -7.72 -13.20
N ILE A 152 -15.44 -7.35 -13.20
CA ILE A 152 -14.43 -7.96 -12.33
C ILE A 152 -14.77 -7.68 -10.87
N GLU A 153 -14.72 -8.72 -10.03
CA GLU A 153 -14.86 -8.63 -8.59
C GLU A 153 -13.50 -8.88 -7.92
N GLY A 154 -13.24 -8.18 -6.82
CA GLY A 154 -12.10 -8.43 -5.96
C GLY A 154 -10.81 -7.78 -6.43
N VAL A 155 -9.70 -8.22 -5.83
CA VAL A 155 -8.41 -7.54 -5.95
C VAL A 155 -7.70 -7.91 -7.25
N ARG A 156 -7.25 -6.87 -7.96
CA ARG A 156 -6.38 -6.95 -9.14
C ARG A 156 -5.04 -6.29 -8.88
N VAL A 157 -3.96 -6.91 -9.33
CA VAL A 157 -2.59 -6.42 -9.25
C VAL A 157 -2.06 -6.17 -10.65
N ILE A 158 -1.74 -4.92 -10.95
CA ILE A 158 -1.18 -4.48 -12.22
C ILE A 158 0.31 -4.25 -12.00
N LYS A 159 1.14 -5.05 -12.67
CA LYS A 159 2.60 -4.99 -12.48
C LYS A 159 3.30 -4.29 -13.62
N SER A 160 4.42 -3.62 -13.33
CA SER A 160 5.37 -3.33 -14.40
C SER A 160 5.97 -4.63 -14.94
N ARG A 161 6.50 -4.60 -16.17
CA ARG A 161 7.17 -5.78 -16.78
C ARG A 161 8.26 -6.37 -15.88
N THR A 162 8.96 -5.53 -15.12
CA THR A 162 10.07 -5.94 -14.24
C THR A 162 9.65 -6.45 -12.85
N SER A 163 8.40 -6.26 -12.44
CA SER A 163 7.96 -6.45 -11.05
C SER A 163 7.32 -7.82 -10.81
N THR A 164 8.10 -8.89 -10.98
CA THR A 164 7.58 -10.27 -10.86
C THR A 164 7.44 -10.73 -9.42
N LYS A 165 8.43 -10.47 -8.56
CA LYS A 165 8.42 -10.98 -7.17
C LYS A 165 7.28 -10.36 -6.36
N LEU A 166 7.12 -9.04 -6.47
CA LEU A 166 6.07 -8.32 -5.74
C LEU A 166 4.68 -8.77 -6.15
N ALA A 167 4.44 -8.85 -7.46
CA ALA A 167 3.13 -9.18 -8.00
C ALA A 167 2.70 -10.60 -7.57
N GLU A 168 3.61 -11.57 -7.66
CA GLU A 168 3.33 -12.93 -7.23
C GLU A 168 3.16 -13.06 -5.71
N ALA A 169 3.92 -12.31 -4.92
CA ALA A 169 3.76 -12.30 -3.47
C ALA A 169 2.42 -11.68 -3.05
N LEU A 170 2.00 -10.58 -3.70
CA LEU A 170 0.69 -9.97 -3.48
C LEU A 170 -0.44 -10.91 -3.90
N ARG A 171 -0.33 -11.55 -5.08
CA ARG A 171 -1.29 -12.56 -5.53
C ARG A 171 -1.50 -13.66 -4.49
N ARG A 172 -0.42 -14.22 -3.93
CA ARG A 172 -0.50 -15.24 -2.88
C ARG A 172 -1.11 -14.69 -1.60
N SER A 173 -0.69 -13.49 -1.19
CA SER A 173 -1.10 -12.87 0.07
C SER A 173 -2.59 -12.49 0.08
N PHE A 174 -3.08 -11.82 -0.97
CA PHE A 174 -4.51 -11.60 -1.15
C PHE A 174 -5.26 -12.92 -1.32
N GLY A 175 -4.61 -13.89 -1.97
CA GLY A 175 -5.13 -15.25 -2.07
C GLY A 175 -5.48 -15.87 -0.72
N ALA A 176 -4.69 -15.65 0.34
CA ALA A 176 -5.03 -16.19 1.66
C ALA A 176 -6.41 -15.76 2.18
N TYR A 177 -6.97 -14.68 1.64
CA TYR A 177 -8.34 -14.21 1.86
C TYR A 177 -9.21 -14.60 0.66
N ASN A 178 -9.78 -15.81 0.66
CA ASN A 178 -10.55 -16.32 -0.49
C ASN A 178 -11.69 -15.38 -0.94
N TRP A 179 -12.25 -14.59 -0.03
CA TRP A 179 -13.32 -13.62 -0.28
C TRP A 179 -12.83 -12.26 -0.83
N LEU A 180 -11.53 -12.09 -1.06
CA LEU A 180 -10.93 -10.90 -1.69
C LEU A 180 -10.40 -11.17 -3.11
N ARG A 181 -10.46 -12.42 -3.59
CA ARG A 181 -9.78 -12.84 -4.82
C ARG A 181 -10.56 -12.48 -6.08
N GLU A 182 -9.80 -12.12 -7.12
CA GLU A 182 -10.24 -12.14 -8.51
C GLU A 182 -9.83 -13.47 -9.21
N PHE A 183 -10.59 -13.90 -10.23
CA PHE A 183 -10.15 -14.88 -11.23
C PHE A 183 -9.11 -14.24 -12.18
N ALA A 184 -7.82 -14.54 -11.98
CA ALA A 184 -6.63 -13.94 -12.64
C ALA A 184 -6.20 -12.55 -12.10
N PRO A 185 -5.74 -12.49 -10.83
CA PRO A 185 -5.49 -11.25 -10.10
C PRO A 185 -4.19 -10.53 -10.49
N VAL A 186 -3.44 -11.00 -11.50
CA VAL A 186 -2.18 -10.34 -11.94
C VAL A 186 -2.24 -10.10 -13.43
N VAL A 187 -2.09 -8.84 -13.84
CA VAL A 187 -2.02 -8.42 -15.24
C VAL A 187 -0.82 -7.49 -15.47
N GLU A 188 -0.33 -7.44 -16.70
CA GLU A 188 0.75 -6.53 -17.04
C GLU A 188 0.23 -5.12 -17.32
N ASN A 189 1.01 -4.11 -16.94
CA ASN A 189 0.76 -2.74 -17.34
C ASN A 189 0.87 -2.59 -18.86
N GLY A 190 -0.15 -2.04 -19.52
CA GLY A 190 -0.22 -1.95 -20.98
C GLY A 190 -0.71 -3.23 -21.67
N ASP A 191 -1.29 -4.17 -20.94
CA ASP A 191 -1.84 -5.40 -21.51
C ASP A 191 -3.19 -5.14 -22.22
N ASP A 192 -3.12 -5.06 -23.55
CA ASP A 192 -4.26 -4.81 -24.43
C ASP A 192 -5.30 -5.96 -24.41
N ALA A 193 -4.91 -7.18 -24.07
CA ALA A 193 -5.85 -8.32 -23.98
C ALA A 193 -6.86 -8.09 -22.84
N TYR A 194 -6.41 -7.47 -21.75
CA TYR A 194 -7.26 -7.07 -20.62
C TYR A 194 -7.72 -5.61 -20.72
N GLY A 195 -7.28 -4.86 -21.74
CA GLY A 195 -7.63 -3.45 -21.95
C GLY A 195 -6.92 -2.50 -20.98
N ILE A 196 -5.80 -2.92 -20.40
CA ILE A 196 -5.03 -2.14 -19.43
C ILE A 196 -4.22 -1.10 -20.20
N ARG A 197 -4.56 0.18 -20.04
CA ARG A 197 -3.74 1.26 -20.60
C ARG A 197 -2.39 1.31 -19.89
N SER A 198 -1.38 1.85 -20.57
CA SER A 198 -0.07 2.13 -19.96
C SER A 198 -0.21 3.16 -18.83
N LEU A 199 -0.11 2.70 -17.59
CA LEU A 199 -0.24 3.52 -16.39
C LEU A 199 1.06 4.29 -16.13
N HIS A 200 0.96 5.61 -16.06
CA HIS A 200 2.12 6.50 -15.88
C HIS A 200 2.85 6.26 -14.56
N ILE A 201 2.16 5.86 -13.48
CA ILE A 201 2.84 5.57 -12.21
C ILE A 201 3.76 4.33 -12.28
N LEU A 202 3.51 3.42 -13.23
CA LEU A 202 4.31 2.21 -13.43
C LEU A 202 5.37 2.35 -14.53
N ASN A 203 5.24 3.34 -15.43
CA ASN A 203 6.16 3.54 -16.56
C ASN A 203 6.84 4.92 -16.61
N GLY A 204 6.18 5.98 -16.13
CA GLY A 204 6.51 7.40 -16.29
C GLY A 204 7.73 7.92 -15.52
N GLY A 205 8.79 7.11 -15.40
CA GLY A 205 10.01 7.46 -14.67
C GLY A 205 10.05 6.92 -13.24
N ASN A 206 9.18 5.97 -12.88
CA ASN A 206 9.24 5.28 -11.60
C ASN A 206 10.48 4.36 -11.53
N ARG A 207 11.45 4.72 -10.69
CA ARG A 207 12.76 4.05 -10.59
C ARG A 207 12.79 2.83 -9.66
N PHE A 208 11.64 2.41 -9.13
CA PHE A 208 11.55 1.17 -8.35
C PHE A 208 11.55 -0.04 -9.29
N ARG A 209 12.31 -1.09 -8.95
CA ARG A 209 12.29 -2.34 -9.73
C ARG A 209 10.99 -3.11 -9.50
N GLU A 210 10.64 -3.25 -8.22
CA GLU A 210 9.41 -3.87 -7.75
C GLU A 210 8.37 -2.76 -7.55
N LYS A 211 7.41 -2.68 -8.48
CA LYS A 211 6.37 -1.65 -8.52
C LYS A 211 5.08 -2.20 -9.10
N VAL A 212 3.99 -1.96 -8.38
CA VAL A 212 2.65 -2.41 -8.75
C VAL A 212 1.63 -1.31 -8.48
N LEU A 213 0.49 -1.42 -9.16
CA LEU A 213 -0.75 -0.75 -8.79
C LEU A 213 -1.77 -1.85 -8.44
N ILE A 214 -2.47 -1.67 -7.33
CA ILE A 214 -3.47 -2.61 -6.83
C ILE A 214 -4.82 -1.94 -6.94
N GLU A 215 -5.75 -2.56 -7.66
CA GLU A 215 -7.18 -2.24 -7.58
C GLU A 215 -7.80 -3.16 -6.54
N LEU A 216 -8.34 -2.60 -5.46
CA LEU A 216 -8.85 -3.38 -4.34
C LEU A 216 -10.25 -3.99 -4.59
N GLY A 217 -10.94 -3.53 -5.64
CA GLY A 217 -12.28 -3.95 -6.02
C GLY A 217 -12.83 -3.08 -7.15
N ASN A 218 -14.15 -3.11 -7.33
CA ASN A 218 -14.85 -2.45 -8.44
C ASN A 218 -16.08 -1.68 -7.96
N PHE A 219 -16.23 -0.40 -8.35
CA PHE A 219 -17.41 0.38 -7.96
C PHE A 219 -18.71 -0.10 -8.62
N ASN A 220 -18.63 -0.87 -9.71
CA ASN A 220 -19.77 -1.49 -10.36
C ASN A 220 -20.22 -2.78 -9.65
N ASN A 221 -19.45 -3.30 -8.69
CA ASN A 221 -19.78 -4.49 -7.91
C ASN A 221 -20.23 -4.09 -6.49
N THR A 222 -21.50 -4.36 -6.17
CA THR A 222 -22.09 -3.97 -4.87
C THR A 222 -21.43 -4.66 -3.67
N THR A 223 -20.92 -5.88 -3.85
CA THR A 223 -20.17 -6.60 -2.83
C THR A 223 -18.85 -5.89 -2.54
N ASP A 224 -18.13 -5.42 -3.55
CA ASP A 224 -16.88 -4.68 -3.38
C ASP A 224 -17.11 -3.31 -2.76
N VAL A 225 -18.16 -2.59 -3.18
CA VAL A 225 -18.58 -1.32 -2.55
C VAL A 225 -18.96 -1.51 -1.08
N TRP A 226 -19.53 -2.66 -0.72
CA TRP A 226 -19.76 -3.02 0.68
C TRP A 226 -18.46 -3.35 1.41
N ARG A 227 -17.60 -4.17 0.80
CA ARG A 227 -16.31 -4.61 1.35
C ARG A 227 -15.39 -3.43 1.65
N VAL A 228 -15.19 -2.50 0.73
CA VAL A 228 -14.27 -1.37 0.94
C VAL A 228 -14.71 -0.48 2.10
N ARG A 229 -16.01 -0.42 2.40
CA ARG A 229 -16.57 0.32 3.52
C ARG A 229 -16.53 -0.43 4.85
N ASN A 230 -16.31 -1.73 4.83
CA ASN A 230 -16.11 -2.51 6.04
C ASN A 230 -14.66 -2.32 6.58
N PRO A 231 -14.48 -1.84 7.82
CA PRO A 231 -13.14 -1.65 8.40
C PRO A 231 -12.36 -2.95 8.57
N VAL A 232 -13.03 -4.09 8.82
CA VAL A 232 -12.37 -5.41 8.89
C VAL A 232 -11.76 -5.76 7.54
N THR A 233 -12.46 -5.42 6.46
CA THR A 233 -11.97 -5.66 5.12
C THR A 233 -10.80 -4.75 4.76
N ARG A 234 -10.85 -3.46 5.11
CA ARG A 234 -9.72 -2.55 4.93
C ARG A 234 -8.48 -2.99 5.69
N GLU A 235 -8.66 -3.52 6.90
CA GLU A 235 -7.58 -4.14 7.66
C GLU A 235 -7.03 -5.40 6.96
N ALA A 236 -7.89 -6.24 6.38
CA ALA A 236 -7.47 -7.43 5.64
C ALA A 236 -6.66 -7.05 4.38
N TYR A 237 -7.10 -6.03 3.62
CA TYR A 237 -6.33 -5.49 2.49
C TYR A 237 -4.93 -5.04 2.93
N ALA A 238 -4.87 -4.25 3.99
CA ALA A 238 -3.62 -3.75 4.55
C ALA A 238 -2.69 -4.86 5.05
N ARG A 239 -3.23 -5.88 5.70
CA ARG A 239 -2.48 -7.08 6.14
C ARG A 239 -1.96 -7.88 4.96
N ALA A 240 -2.75 -8.05 3.90
CA ALA A 240 -2.32 -8.75 2.70
C ALA A 240 -1.14 -8.01 2.03
N ILE A 241 -1.21 -6.68 1.92
CA ILE A 241 -0.10 -5.84 1.43
C ILE A 241 1.15 -6.04 2.28
N ALA A 242 1.05 -5.86 3.61
CA ALA A 242 2.22 -5.97 4.49
C ALA A 242 2.84 -7.38 4.49
N THR A 243 2.01 -8.43 4.54
CA THR A 243 2.45 -9.83 4.58
C THR A 243 3.13 -10.24 3.27
N SER A 244 2.73 -9.66 2.13
CA SER A 244 3.36 -9.94 0.85
C SER A 244 4.85 -9.58 0.81
N LEU A 245 5.33 -8.72 1.71
CA LEU A 245 6.72 -8.26 1.78
C LEU A 245 7.62 -9.17 2.64
N VAL A 246 7.04 -10.16 3.34
CA VAL A 246 7.78 -11.07 4.22
C VAL A 246 8.41 -12.22 3.40
N GLY A 247 9.65 -12.59 3.74
CA GLY A 247 10.26 -13.84 3.24
C GLY A 247 10.81 -13.76 1.81
N TRP A 248 11.34 -12.59 1.44
CA TRP A 248 11.94 -12.33 0.13
C TRP A 248 13.40 -12.73 0.02
#